data_AF-A0A949X4J6-F1
#
_entry.id   AF-A0A949X4J6-F1
#
_cell.length_a   1.000
_cell.length_b   1.000
_cell.length_c   1.000
_cell.angle_alpha   90.00
_cell.angle_beta   90.00
_cell.angle_gamma   90.00
#
_symmetry.space_group_name_H-M   'P 1'
#
loop_
_entity.id
_entity.type
_entity.pdbx_description
1 polymer ?
#
loop_
_entity_poly.entity_id
_entity_poly.type
_entity_poly.pdbx_seq_one_letter_code
_entity_poly.pdbx_strand_id
1 'polypeptide(L)'
;MAKVEEGRTYEDALSWLRDHGFDLIEAPGTNGRVFLKKYNVSAAIQKNGDDHAKIFAYPGYLIGSEISKLVNKGYQQFLKTAKTEVPATADHLKALQQFTEELKEALGLPSLYNESLGTVSESYHYDRIENRDQPAAERPKRPWEKAGAMAASVASKSRA
;
A
#
# COMPACT_ATOMS: atom_id res chain seq x y z
N MET A 1 16.96 14.45 -19.64
CA MET A 1 17.25 13.59 -18.48
C MET A 1 16.83 14.36 -17.25
N ALA A 2 15.88 13.87 -16.47
CA ALA A 2 15.43 14.56 -15.27
C ALA A 2 16.61 14.64 -14.30
N LYS A 3 16.91 15.85 -13.83
CA LYS A 3 17.93 16.08 -12.81
C LYS A 3 17.48 15.29 -11.58
N VAL A 4 18.28 14.33 -11.12
CA VAL A 4 18.05 13.69 -9.83
C VAL A 4 18.28 14.80 -8.82
N GLU A 5 17.20 15.35 -8.27
CA GLU A 5 17.29 16.27 -7.16
C GLU A 5 17.94 15.51 -6.01
N GLU A 6 19.07 16.01 -5.50
CA GLU A 6 19.67 15.48 -4.29
C GLU A 6 18.61 15.59 -3.20
N GLY A 7 18.16 14.43 -2.70
CA GLY A 7 17.12 14.36 -1.69
C GLY A 7 17.52 15.19 -0.46
N ARG A 8 16.54 15.79 0.19
CA ARG A 8 16.77 16.57 1.41
C ARG A 8 17.50 15.71 2.46
N THR A 9 18.41 16.31 3.22
CA THR A 9 19.09 15.60 4.32
C THR A 9 18.06 15.20 5.39
N TYR A 10 18.42 14.21 6.22
CA TYR A 10 17.55 13.73 7.28
C TYR A 10 17.15 14.85 8.25
N GLU A 11 18.10 15.68 8.67
CA GLU A 11 17.84 16.78 9.62
C GLU A 11 16.99 17.89 8.99
N ASP A 12 17.27 18.25 7.73
CA ASP A 12 16.46 19.24 7.01
C ASP A 12 15.03 18.74 6.83
N ALA A 13 14.85 17.44 6.56
CA ALA A 13 13.52 16.83 6.44
C ALA A 13 12.75 16.89 7.76
N LEU A 14 13.41 16.60 8.90
CA LEU A 14 12.79 16.76 10.22
C LEU A 14 12.41 18.21 10.51
N SER A 15 13.27 19.17 10.16
CA SER A 15 12.96 20.59 10.32
C SER A 15 11.73 20.98 9.51
N TRP A 16 11.72 20.62 8.22
CA TRP A 16 10.59 20.92 7.35
C TRP A 16 9.28 20.31 7.88
N LEU A 17 9.30 19.05 8.34
CA LEU A 17 8.12 18.39 8.91
C LEU A 17 7.58 19.15 10.13
N ARG A 18 8.44 19.61 11.05
CA ARG A 18 8.01 20.43 12.20
C ARG A 18 7.40 21.75 11.74
N ASP A 19 8.06 22.43 10.82
CA ASP A 19 7.61 23.74 10.30
C ASP A 19 6.25 23.64 9.59
N HIS A 20 5.94 22.46 9.04
CA HIS A 20 4.67 22.17 8.38
C HIS A 20 3.65 21.50 9.32
N GLY A 21 3.88 21.49 10.63
CA GLY A 21 2.89 21.07 11.63
C GLY A 21 2.71 19.55 11.74
N PHE A 22 3.74 18.77 11.42
CA PHE A 22 3.78 17.36 11.83
C PHE A 22 4.19 17.25 13.29
N ASP A 23 3.49 16.40 14.02
CA ASP A 23 3.93 15.94 15.34
C ASP A 23 5.02 14.87 15.15
N LEU A 24 6.21 15.14 15.66
CA LEU A 24 7.34 14.21 15.65
C LEU A 24 7.49 13.57 17.03
N ILE A 25 7.42 12.25 17.08
CA ILE A 25 7.57 11.47 18.31
C ILE A 25 8.76 10.53 18.15
N GLU A 26 9.78 10.77 18.94
CA GLU A 26 10.93 9.86 19.08
C GLU A 26 10.58 8.79 20.12
N ALA A 27 10.53 7.53 19.69
CA ALA A 27 10.21 6.44 20.61
C ALA A 27 11.49 5.89 21.27
N PRO A 28 11.60 5.93 22.61
CA PRO A 28 12.75 5.36 23.31
C PRO A 28 12.96 3.88 22.94
N GLY A 29 14.22 3.49 22.69
CA GLY A 29 14.58 2.12 22.33
C GLY A 29 14.29 1.73 20.87
N THR A 30 13.82 2.65 20.04
CA THR A 30 13.82 2.47 18.59
C THR A 30 15.12 3.08 18.03
N ASN A 31 15.81 2.35 17.14
CA ASN A 31 17.11 2.74 16.56
C ASN A 31 17.04 4.03 15.72
N GLY A 32 16.80 5.19 16.35
CA GLY A 32 16.61 6.47 15.67
C GLY A 32 15.37 6.54 14.78
N ARG A 33 14.27 5.86 15.16
CA ARG A 33 12.99 5.97 14.42
C ARG A 33 12.20 7.16 14.95
N VAL A 34 11.68 7.96 14.02
CA VAL A 34 10.80 9.08 14.30
C VAL A 34 9.42 8.75 13.76
N PHE A 35 8.44 8.74 14.65
CA PHE A 35 7.03 8.63 14.26
C PHE A 35 6.51 10.01 13.91
N LEU A 36 5.83 10.09 12.77
CA LEU A 36 5.23 11.30 12.25
C LEU A 36 3.71 11.18 12.40
N LYS A 37 3.05 12.25 12.82
CA LYS A 37 1.59 12.29 12.91
C LYS A 37 1.04 13.63 12.46
N LYS A 38 0.01 13.58 11.60
CA LYS A 38 -0.77 14.75 11.15
C LYS A 38 -2.07 14.25 10.52
N TYR A 39 -3.16 15.01 10.58
CA TYR A 39 -4.47 14.65 9.98
C TYR A 39 -5.04 13.28 10.42
N ASN A 40 -4.69 12.83 11.63
CA ASN A 40 -4.97 11.46 12.10
C ASN A 40 -4.38 10.34 11.22
N VAL A 41 -3.33 10.65 10.47
CA VAL A 41 -2.47 9.72 9.73
C VAL A 41 -1.12 9.65 10.43
N SER A 42 -0.49 8.49 10.41
CA SER A 42 0.85 8.32 10.93
C SER A 42 1.74 7.50 10.00
N ALA A 43 3.03 7.79 10.06
CA ALA A 43 4.10 7.08 9.39
C ALA A 43 5.31 7.02 10.33
N ALA A 44 6.33 6.24 9.97
CA ALA A 44 7.60 6.27 10.66
C ALA A 44 8.74 6.40 9.65
N ILE A 45 9.69 7.29 9.94
CA ILE A 45 10.92 7.44 9.18
C ILE A 45 12.12 7.08 10.05
N GLN A 46 13.23 6.77 9.42
CA GLN A 46 14.51 6.53 10.07
C GLN A 46 15.63 7.06 9.19
N LYS A 47 16.76 7.42 9.80
CA LYS A 47 17.96 7.78 9.06
C LYS A 47 18.48 6.58 8.24
N ASN A 48 18.82 6.83 6.99
CA ASN A 48 19.54 5.90 6.12
C ASN A 48 21.05 6.06 6.32
N GLY A 49 21.85 5.08 5.90
CA GLY A 49 23.32 5.14 6.02
C GLY A 49 23.96 6.36 5.34
N ASP A 50 23.27 6.94 4.35
CA ASP A 50 23.76 8.06 3.51
C ASP A 50 23.13 9.42 3.87
N ASP A 51 22.84 9.66 5.16
CA ASP A 51 22.27 10.93 5.68
C ASP A 51 20.87 11.33 5.17
N HIS A 52 20.23 10.50 4.34
CA HIS A 52 18.84 10.69 3.90
C HIS A 52 17.84 9.98 4.81
N ALA A 53 16.56 10.36 4.77
CA ALA A 53 15.51 9.62 5.47
C ALA A 53 15.00 8.44 4.62
N LYS A 54 14.65 7.35 5.28
CA LYS A 54 13.90 6.23 4.71
C LYS A 54 12.58 6.07 5.45
N ILE A 55 11.51 5.84 4.72
CA ILE A 55 10.21 5.45 5.28
C ILE A 55 10.32 4.01 5.82
N PHE A 56 10.15 3.85 7.13
CA PHE A 56 10.12 2.56 7.82
C PHE A 56 8.70 1.99 7.89
N ALA A 57 7.72 2.83 8.21
CA ALA A 57 6.30 2.50 8.16
C ALA A 57 5.60 3.51 7.24
N TYR A 58 4.97 3.00 6.18
CA TYR A 58 4.25 3.83 5.22
C TYR A 58 3.05 4.54 5.87
N PRO A 59 2.60 5.68 5.31
CA PRO A 59 1.45 6.41 5.81
C PRO A 59 0.20 5.53 5.91
N GLY A 60 -0.44 5.56 7.08
CA GLY A 60 -1.70 4.90 7.32
C GLY A 60 -2.58 5.70 8.27
N TYR A 61 -3.89 5.69 8.02
CA TYR A 61 -4.85 6.38 8.87
C TYR A 61 -4.91 5.68 10.23
N LEU A 62 -4.92 6.43 11.31
CA LEU A 62 -4.92 5.87 12.66
C LEU A 62 -6.32 5.37 13.01
N ILE A 63 -6.42 4.07 13.29
CA ILE A 63 -7.60 3.45 13.87
C ILE A 63 -7.24 3.07 15.31
N GLY A 64 -7.73 3.86 16.26
CA GLY A 64 -7.24 3.84 17.64
C GLY A 64 -5.77 4.27 17.68
N SER A 65 -4.88 3.35 18.08
CA SER A 65 -3.43 3.59 18.14
C SER A 65 -2.64 2.81 17.08
N GLU A 66 -3.33 2.18 16.13
CA GLU A 66 -2.71 1.35 15.08
C GLU A 66 -2.73 2.07 13.73
N ILE A 67 -1.59 2.03 13.03
CA ILE A 67 -1.47 2.48 11.64
C ILE A 67 -2.19 1.45 10.76
N SER A 68 -3.27 1.88 10.11
CA SER A 68 -4.05 1.01 9.22
C SER A 68 -3.44 0.91 7.83
N LYS A 69 -3.72 -0.20 7.16
CA LYS A 69 -3.45 -0.44 5.74
C LYS A 69 -4.69 -0.11 4.93
N LEU A 70 -4.53 0.60 3.82
CA LEU A 70 -5.64 0.85 2.90
C LEU A 70 -5.81 -0.34 1.96
N VAL A 71 -6.92 -1.05 2.09
CA VAL A 71 -7.27 -2.24 1.29
C VAL A 71 -8.44 -1.92 0.38
N ASN A 72 -8.29 -2.15 -0.92
CA ASN A 72 -9.36 -1.98 -1.89
C ASN A 72 -10.05 -3.33 -2.16
N LYS A 73 -11.36 -3.43 -1.95
CA LYS A 73 -12.14 -4.66 -2.22
C LYS A 73 -12.96 -4.61 -3.53
N GLY A 74 -12.68 -3.66 -4.41
CA GLY A 74 -13.42 -3.43 -5.66
C GLY A 74 -14.60 -2.49 -5.51
N TYR A 75 -15.45 -2.72 -4.51
CA TYR A 75 -16.65 -1.92 -4.28
C TYR A 75 -16.46 -0.79 -3.25
N GLN A 76 -15.46 -0.93 -2.37
CA GLN A 76 -15.21 -0.02 -1.26
C GLN A 76 -13.75 -0.16 -0.80
N GLN A 77 -13.16 0.93 -0.32
CA GLN A 77 -11.86 0.91 0.36
C GLN A 77 -12.06 0.74 1.86
N PHE A 78 -11.15 0.02 2.51
CA PHE A 78 -11.16 -0.29 3.93
C PHE A 78 -9.85 0.07 4.58
N LEU A 79 -9.92 0.62 5.78
CA LEU A 79 -8.79 0.80 6.67
C LEU A 79 -8.70 -0.45 7.55
N LYS A 80 -7.66 -1.24 7.33
CA LYS A 80 -7.46 -2.53 8.01
C LYS A 80 -6.30 -2.46 8.99
N THR A 81 -6.54 -2.85 10.23
CA THR A 81 -5.49 -3.10 11.21
C THR A 81 -5.41 -4.60 11.53
N ALA A 82 -4.60 -4.98 12.53
CA ALA A 82 -4.53 -6.36 12.98
C ALA A 82 -5.84 -6.85 13.64
N LYS A 83 -6.64 -5.92 14.19
CA LYS A 83 -7.82 -6.25 15.02
C LYS A 83 -9.14 -5.83 14.40
N THR A 84 -9.13 -4.86 13.49
CA THR A 84 -10.36 -4.30 12.95
C THR A 84 -10.23 -3.93 11.48
N GLU A 85 -11.36 -3.81 10.84
CA GLU A 85 -11.49 -3.36 9.47
C GLU A 85 -12.70 -2.42 9.40
N VAL A 86 -12.47 -1.18 8.98
CA VAL A 86 -13.51 -0.16 8.88
C VAL A 86 -13.57 0.40 7.46
N PRO A 87 -14.76 0.73 6.93
CA PRO A 87 -14.86 1.35 5.61
C PRO A 87 -14.17 2.72 5.62
N ALA A 88 -13.32 2.96 4.62
CA ALA A 88 -12.65 4.25 4.43
C ALA A 88 -13.66 5.28 3.90
N THR A 89 -13.78 6.42 4.60
CA THR A 89 -14.59 7.55 4.14
C THR A 89 -13.76 8.44 3.22
N ALA A 90 -14.42 9.35 2.49
CA ALA A 90 -13.72 10.32 1.66
C ALA A 90 -12.72 11.18 2.45
N ASP A 91 -13.04 11.52 3.70
CA ASP A 91 -12.16 12.32 4.56
C ASP A 91 -10.92 11.55 4.98
N HIS A 92 -11.04 10.23 5.23
CA HIS A 92 -9.87 9.39 5.51
C HIS A 92 -8.91 9.37 4.32
N LEU A 93 -9.45 9.26 3.10
CA LEU A 93 -8.65 9.20 1.87
C LEU A 93 -7.97 10.54 1.58
N LYS A 94 -8.69 11.66 1.76
CA LYS A 94 -8.10 13.01 1.62
C LYS A 94 -6.98 13.23 2.63
N ALA A 95 -7.18 12.84 3.88
CA ALA A 95 -6.15 12.93 4.92
C ALA A 95 -4.90 12.11 4.56
N LEU A 96 -5.09 10.86 4.11
CA LEU A 96 -4.01 9.99 3.64
C LEU A 96 -3.25 10.62 2.47
N GLN A 97 -3.97 11.16 1.49
CA GLN A 97 -3.37 11.78 0.32
C GLN A 97 -2.54 13.00 0.71
N GLN A 98 -3.14 13.92 1.46
CA GLN A 98 -2.49 15.16 1.87
C GLN A 98 -1.23 14.87 2.71
N PHE A 99 -1.33 13.97 3.69
CA PHE A 99 -0.18 13.54 4.48
C PHE A 99 0.92 12.94 3.60
N THR A 100 0.56 12.11 2.63
CA THR A 100 1.54 11.39 1.79
C THR A 100 2.29 12.34 0.87
N GLU A 101 1.61 13.31 0.26
CA GLU A 101 2.25 14.28 -0.62
C GLU A 101 3.14 15.25 0.17
N GLU A 102 2.68 15.75 1.32
CA GLU A 102 3.51 16.56 2.22
C GLU A 102 4.73 15.77 2.71
N LEU A 103 4.58 14.47 3.03
CA LEU A 103 5.71 13.63 3.42
C LEU A 103 6.70 13.42 2.27
N LYS A 104 6.23 13.20 1.03
CA LYS A 104 7.13 13.06 -0.12
C LYS A 104 7.91 14.35 -0.36
N GLU A 105 7.25 15.50 -0.30
CA GLU A 105 7.89 16.81 -0.40
C GLU A 105 8.93 17.01 0.70
N ALA A 106 8.58 16.66 1.95
CA ALA A 106 9.49 16.73 3.09
C ALA A 106 10.78 15.94 2.85
N LEU A 107 10.66 14.75 2.27
CA LEU A 107 11.75 13.81 2.03
C LEU A 107 12.45 14.02 0.67
N GLY A 108 12.00 14.96 -0.15
CA GLY A 108 12.50 15.14 -1.52
C GLY A 108 12.23 13.93 -2.43
N LEU A 109 11.16 13.20 -2.18
CA LEU A 109 10.74 12.05 -2.99
C LEU A 109 9.88 12.51 -4.18
N PRO A 110 9.96 11.82 -5.33
CA PRO A 110 9.15 12.17 -6.48
C PRO A 110 7.65 11.94 -6.20
N SER A 111 6.83 12.90 -6.59
CA SER A 111 5.38 12.72 -6.68
C SER A 111 5.04 12.00 -7.99
N LEU A 112 4.63 10.74 -7.89
CA LEU A 112 4.27 9.93 -9.06
C LEU A 112 2.86 10.29 -9.53
N TYR A 113 2.65 10.36 -10.85
CA TYR A 113 1.38 10.79 -11.45
C TYR A 113 0.14 10.09 -10.87
N ASN A 114 0.15 8.76 -10.73
CA ASN A 114 -1.00 8.03 -10.19
C ASN A 114 -1.22 8.29 -8.70
N GLU A 115 -0.14 8.56 -7.96
CA GLU A 115 -0.19 8.85 -6.53
C GLU A 115 -0.55 10.30 -6.25
N SER A 116 -0.35 11.22 -7.20
CA SER A 116 -0.69 12.63 -7.05
C SER A 116 -2.15 12.95 -7.37
N LEU A 117 -2.80 12.11 -8.21
CA LEU A 117 -4.23 12.23 -8.52
C LEU A 117 -5.14 11.86 -7.33
N GLY A 118 -4.63 11.09 -6.38
CA GLY A 118 -5.39 10.66 -5.20
C GLY A 118 -4.78 9.45 -4.52
N THR A 119 -5.50 8.93 -3.52
CA THR A 119 -4.98 7.86 -2.68
C THR A 119 -4.92 6.52 -3.41
N VAL A 120 -3.73 5.91 -3.42
CA VAL A 120 -3.53 4.52 -3.86
C VAL A 120 -3.66 3.55 -2.70
N SER A 121 -4.12 2.33 -2.96
CA SER A 121 -4.25 1.28 -1.93
C SER A 121 -3.00 0.42 -1.84
N GLU A 122 -2.68 -0.01 -0.62
CA GLU A 122 -1.55 -0.91 -0.36
C GLU A 122 -1.84 -2.31 -0.89
N SER A 123 -3.08 -2.78 -0.77
CA SER A 123 -3.49 -4.07 -1.33
C SER A 123 -4.85 -4.02 -2.00
N TYR A 124 -5.00 -4.88 -3.01
CA TYR A 124 -6.21 -5.00 -3.82
C TYR A 124 -6.77 -6.41 -3.70
N HIS A 125 -7.88 -6.53 -2.99
CA HIS A 125 -8.59 -7.75 -2.64
C HIS A 125 -9.92 -7.78 -3.40
N TYR A 126 -9.84 -7.81 -4.72
CA TYR A 126 -11.03 -7.98 -5.55
C TYR A 126 -11.65 -9.36 -5.35
N ASP A 127 -12.95 -9.46 -5.57
CA ASP A 127 -13.61 -10.75 -5.69
C ASP A 127 -13.02 -11.48 -6.90
N ARG A 128 -12.16 -12.46 -6.61
CA ARG A 128 -11.45 -13.23 -7.63
C ARG A 128 -12.30 -14.45 -7.93
N ILE A 129 -12.34 -14.83 -9.20
CA ILE A 129 -12.95 -16.09 -9.63
C ILE A 129 -12.39 -17.22 -8.77
N GLU A 130 -13.30 -17.97 -8.15
CA GLU A 130 -12.97 -19.11 -7.28
C GLU A 130 -11.95 -20.04 -7.98
N ASN A 131 -10.93 -20.48 -7.24
CA ASN A 131 -9.86 -21.36 -7.71
C ASN A 131 -8.90 -20.77 -8.77
N ARG A 132 -9.03 -19.49 -9.16
CA ARG A 132 -8.12 -18.87 -10.14
C ARG A 132 -6.66 -18.87 -9.66
N ASP A 133 -6.44 -18.58 -8.38
CA ASP A 133 -5.10 -18.44 -7.82
C ASP A 133 -4.50 -19.79 -7.37
N GLN A 134 -5.26 -20.90 -7.45
CA GLN A 134 -4.73 -22.24 -7.20
C GLN A 134 -3.84 -22.71 -8.36
N PRO A 135 -2.88 -23.62 -8.11
CA PRO A 135 -2.14 -24.31 -9.16
C PRO A 135 -3.07 -24.95 -10.20
N ALA A 136 -2.70 -24.95 -11.48
CA ALA A 136 -3.56 -25.42 -12.56
C ALA A 136 -4.09 -26.86 -12.35
N ALA A 137 -3.30 -27.71 -11.67
CA ALA A 137 -3.67 -29.08 -11.34
C ALA A 137 -4.78 -29.18 -10.26
N GLU A 138 -4.86 -28.20 -9.36
CA GLU A 138 -5.83 -28.15 -8.27
C GLU A 138 -7.14 -27.47 -8.68
N ARG A 139 -7.13 -26.71 -9.79
CA ARG A 139 -8.33 -26.06 -10.31
C ARG A 139 -9.35 -27.11 -10.77
N PRO A 140 -10.64 -26.93 -10.48
CA PRO A 140 -11.66 -27.81 -11.02
C PRO A 140 -11.63 -27.76 -12.56
N LYS A 141 -11.58 -28.93 -13.18
CA LYS A 141 -11.68 -29.04 -14.65
C LYS A 141 -12.99 -28.42 -15.11
N ARG A 142 -12.87 -27.46 -16.02
CA ARG A 142 -14.02 -26.75 -16.58
C ARG A 142 -14.92 -27.72 -17.36
N PRO A 143 -16.24 -27.50 -17.40
CA PRO A 143 -17.16 -28.40 -18.10
C PRO A 143 -16.76 -28.70 -19.56
N TRP A 144 -16.22 -27.70 -20.28
CA TRP A 144 -15.78 -27.86 -21.68
C TRP A 144 -14.47 -28.65 -21.84
N GLU A 145 -13.58 -28.65 -20.84
CA GLU A 145 -12.36 -29.47 -20.85
C GLU A 145 -12.71 -30.96 -20.67
N LYS A 146 -13.70 -31.26 -19.83
CA LYS A 146 -14.24 -32.61 -19.68
C LYS A 146 -14.93 -33.08 -20.96
N ALA A 147 -15.74 -32.23 -21.57
CA ALA A 147 -16.42 -32.54 -22.83
C ALA A 147 -15.43 -32.79 -23.98
N GLY A 148 -14.38 -31.96 -24.11
CA GLY A 148 -13.32 -32.15 -25.10
C GLY A 148 -12.53 -33.45 -24.90
N ALA A 149 -12.21 -33.81 -23.66
CA ALA A 149 -11.55 -35.07 -23.35
C ALA A 149 -12.42 -36.30 -23.68
N MET A 150 -13.73 -36.25 -23.37
CA MET A 150 -14.65 -37.32 -23.78
C MET A 150 -14.72 -37.43 -25.30
N ALA A 151 -14.91 -36.32 -26.02
CA ALA A 151 -14.95 -36.32 -27.48
C ALA A 151 -13.67 -36.88 -28.11
N ALA A 152 -12.49 -36.50 -27.59
CA ALA A 152 -11.21 -37.02 -28.05
C ALA A 152 -11.06 -38.53 -27.80
N SER A 153 -11.53 -39.03 -26.64
CA SER A 153 -11.51 -40.46 -26.30
C SER A 153 -12.46 -41.31 -27.15
N VAL A 154 -13.60 -40.74 -27.54
CA VAL A 154 -14.55 -41.40 -28.45
C VAL A 154 -13.96 -41.45 -29.87
N ALA A 155 -13.36 -40.36 -30.34
CA ALA A 155 -12.72 -40.30 -31.65
C ALA A 155 -11.54 -41.28 -31.77
N SER A 156 -10.70 -41.42 -30.75
CA SER A 156 -9.57 -42.37 -30.79
C SER A 156 -10.02 -43.83 -30.78
N LYS A 157 -11.10 -44.18 -30.06
CA LYS A 157 -11.69 -45.52 -30.08
C LYS A 157 -12.36 -45.86 -31.41
N SER A 158 -12.87 -44.88 -32.16
CA SER A 158 -13.46 -45.12 -33.49
C SER A 158 -12.43 -45.35 -34.61
N ARG A 159 -11.13 -45.10 -34.32
CA ARG A 159 -10.03 -45.19 -35.28
C ARG A 159 -9.18 -46.45 -35.15
N ALA A 160 -9.50 -47.33 -34.20
CA ALA A 160 -8.91 -48.66 -34.02
C ALA A 160 -9.90 -49.73 -34.49
#